data_AF-A0A8H4NLC0-F1
#
_entry.id   AF-A0A8H4NLC0-F1
#
_cell.length_a   1.000
_cell.length_b   1.000
_cell.length_c   1.000
_cell.angle_alpha   90.00
_cell.angle_beta   90.00
_cell.angle_gamma   90.00
#
_symmetry.space_group_name_H-M   'P 1'
#
loop_
_entity.id
_entity.type
_entity.pdbx_description
1 polymer ?
#
loop_
_entity_poly.entity_id
_entity_poly.type
_entity_poly.pdbx_seq_one_letter_code
_entity_poly.pdbx_strand_id
1 'polypeptide(L)'
;MQAVAAPFLSDDGTDEKAVNAQLWLKTMCEGSAKFGKPIDCAPLWKDKLIAAGFENVQEEIRKMPLGSWPKDPKLKEIGKYQSIQEAKAIESYTPQISSAVLGWSQEEIQVFMAKVKNEIKDPSIHLYLPVHFLWGRKPAS
;
A
#
# COMPACT_ATOMS: atom_id res chain seq x y z
N MET A 1 -3.23 2.47 16.39
CA MET A 1 -2.26 1.84 15.49
C MET A 1 -2.81 1.92 14.07
N GLN A 2 -1.98 2.25 13.08
CA GLN A 2 -2.41 2.35 11.68
C GLN A 2 -1.48 1.51 10.80
N ALA A 3 -2.04 0.79 9.84
CA ALA A 3 -1.29 0.06 8.82
C ALA A 3 -2.01 0.13 7.47
N VAL A 4 -1.24 0.19 6.38
CA VAL A 4 -1.78 0.13 5.02
C VAL A 4 -1.73 -1.32 4.55
N ALA A 5 -2.79 -1.79 3.90
CA ALA A 5 -2.86 -3.13 3.34
C ALA A 5 -2.61 -3.10 1.83
N ALA A 6 -2.00 -4.17 1.33
CA ALA A 6 -1.98 -4.51 -0.09
C ALA A 6 -3.16 -5.45 -0.41
N PRO A 7 -3.66 -5.51 -1.66
CA PRO A 7 -3.18 -4.80 -2.86
C PRO A 7 -3.79 -3.39 -3.04
N PHE A 8 -3.45 -2.71 -4.14
CA PHE A 8 -4.25 -1.57 -4.62
C PHE A 8 -5.62 -2.08 -5.07
N LEU A 9 -6.68 -1.33 -4.77
CA LEU A 9 -8.05 -1.68 -5.12
C LEU A 9 -8.74 -0.53 -5.85
N SER A 10 -9.83 -0.83 -6.55
CA SER A 10 -10.78 0.17 -7.03
C SER A 10 -12.21 -0.31 -6.77
N ASP A 11 -13.19 0.61 -6.84
CA ASP A 11 -14.61 0.26 -6.70
C ASP A 11 -15.30 0.01 -8.05
N ASP A 12 -14.62 0.30 -9.17
CA ASP A 12 -15.16 0.27 -10.52
C ASP A 12 -14.36 -0.62 -11.49
N GLY A 13 -13.48 -1.47 -10.96
CA GLY A 13 -12.63 -2.40 -11.72
C GLY A 13 -11.49 -1.73 -12.49
N THR A 14 -11.25 -0.43 -12.30
CA THR A 14 -10.15 0.26 -12.97
C THR A 14 -8.77 -0.14 -12.46
N ASP A 15 -8.68 -0.79 -11.29
CA ASP A 15 -7.45 -1.39 -10.77
C ASP A 15 -6.85 -2.48 -11.67
N GLU A 16 -7.67 -3.15 -12.49
CA GLU A 16 -7.21 -4.11 -13.49
C GLU A 16 -6.32 -3.46 -14.58
N LYS A 17 -6.47 -2.15 -14.80
CA LYS A 17 -5.65 -1.38 -15.75
C LYS A 17 -4.28 -1.02 -15.18
N ALA A 18 -4.10 -1.08 -13.86
CA ALA A 18 -2.88 -0.71 -13.17
C ALA A 18 -1.90 -1.90 -13.06
N VAL A 19 -1.64 -2.56 -14.18
CA VAL A 19 -0.91 -3.84 -14.22
C VAL A 19 0.49 -3.71 -13.62
N ASN A 20 1.20 -2.61 -13.89
CA ASN A 20 2.54 -2.40 -13.34
C ASN A 20 2.49 -2.06 -11.86
N ALA A 21 1.54 -1.23 -11.41
CA ALA A 21 1.36 -0.89 -9.99
C ALA A 21 0.99 -2.11 -9.14
N GLN A 22 0.13 -3.00 -9.66
CA GLN A 22 -0.19 -4.27 -9.01
C GLN A 22 1.04 -5.19 -8.93
N LEU A 23 1.78 -5.32 -10.04
CA LEU A 23 3.04 -6.09 -10.05
C LEU A 23 4.08 -5.51 -9.08
N TRP A 24 4.15 -4.18 -8.98
CA TRP A 24 5.05 -3.51 -8.06
C TRP A 24 4.72 -3.90 -6.62
N LEU A 25 3.48 -3.71 -6.19
CA LEU A 25 3.08 -4.01 -4.82
C LEU A 25 3.25 -5.49 -4.47
N LYS A 26 2.97 -6.39 -5.43
CA LYS A 26 3.28 -7.82 -5.30
C LYS A 26 4.78 -8.08 -5.10
N THR A 27 5.63 -7.47 -5.93
CA THR A 27 7.10 -7.56 -5.81
C THR A 27 7.59 -7.05 -4.46
N MET A 28 7.00 -5.96 -3.97
CA MET A 28 7.32 -5.40 -2.66
C MET A 28 6.96 -6.38 -1.54
N CYS A 29 5.79 -7.02 -1.59
CA CYS A 29 5.36 -8.01 -0.59
C CYS A 29 6.25 -9.26 -0.61
N GLU A 30 6.52 -9.83 -1.80
CA GLU A 30 7.40 -11.00 -1.93
C GLU A 30 8.82 -10.70 -1.44
N GLY A 31 9.34 -9.53 -1.80
CA GLY A 31 10.67 -9.13 -1.42
C GLY A 31 10.82 -8.85 0.07
N SER A 32 9.85 -8.16 0.66
CA SER A 32 9.86 -7.87 2.09
C SER A 32 9.67 -9.15 2.91
N ALA A 33 8.88 -10.11 2.43
CA ALA A 33 8.73 -11.43 3.04
C ALA A 33 10.04 -12.24 3.02
N LYS A 34 10.79 -12.24 1.91
CA LYS A 34 12.12 -12.89 1.86
C LYS A 34 13.13 -12.26 2.84
N PHE A 35 12.99 -10.96 3.11
CA PHE A 35 13.79 -10.26 4.12
C PHE A 35 13.28 -10.48 5.57
N GLY A 36 12.19 -11.25 5.76
CA GLY A 36 11.59 -11.52 7.07
C GLY A 36 10.72 -10.39 7.63
N LYS A 37 10.34 -9.41 6.79
CA LYS A 37 9.51 -8.25 7.17
C LYS A 37 8.32 -8.09 6.20
N PRO A 38 7.32 -9.00 6.23
CA PRO A 38 6.14 -8.91 5.36
C PRO A 38 5.37 -7.60 5.60
N ILE A 39 5.07 -6.87 4.52
CA ILE A 39 4.37 -5.58 4.56
C ILE A 39 2.85 -5.71 4.37
N ASP A 40 2.38 -6.86 3.93
CA ASP A 40 0.98 -7.22 3.71
C ASP A 40 0.27 -7.75 4.98
N CYS A 41 0.90 -7.60 6.15
CA CYS A 41 0.41 -8.22 7.37
C CYS A 41 -0.71 -7.45 8.07
N ALA A 42 -1.11 -6.26 7.58
CA ALA A 42 -2.11 -5.39 8.21
C ALA A 42 -3.43 -6.11 8.58
N PRO A 43 -4.00 -6.99 7.72
CA PRO A 43 -5.22 -7.74 8.07
C PRO A 43 -5.08 -8.67 9.28
N LEU A 44 -3.85 -9.04 9.65
CA LEU A 44 -3.58 -9.93 10.79
C LEU A 44 -3.43 -9.15 12.11
N TRP A 45 -3.45 -7.81 12.10
CA TRP A 45 -3.07 -7.02 13.27
C TRP A 45 -4.09 -7.09 14.39
N LYS A 46 -5.38 -7.21 14.06
CA LYS A 46 -6.44 -7.35 15.06
C LYS A 46 -6.23 -8.61 15.91
N ASP A 47 -6.05 -9.75 15.24
CA ASP A 47 -5.82 -11.03 15.91
C ASP A 47 -4.50 -11.02 16.69
N LYS A 48 -3.46 -10.40 16.15
CA LYS A 48 -2.18 -10.23 16.86
C LYS A 48 -2.31 -9.39 18.13
N LEU A 49 -3.12 -8.33 18.13
CA LEU A 49 -3.38 -7.54 19.33
C LEU A 49 -4.15 -8.34 20.38
N ILE A 50 -5.17 -9.10 19.96
CA ILE A 50 -5.93 -9.98 20.86
C ILE A 50 -5.01 -11.04 21.47
N ALA A 51 -4.20 -11.71 20.65
CA ALA A 51 -3.23 -12.72 21.10
C ALA A 51 -2.16 -12.13 22.05
N ALA A 52 -1.83 -10.84 21.90
CA ALA A 52 -0.94 -10.13 22.79
C ALA A 52 -1.60 -9.67 24.11
N GLY A 53 -2.87 -10.02 24.34
CA GLY A 53 -3.61 -9.73 25.57
C GLY A 53 -4.28 -8.36 25.61
N PHE A 54 -4.49 -7.71 24.45
CA PHE A 54 -5.33 -6.51 24.39
C PHE A 54 -6.81 -6.89 24.45
N GLU A 55 -7.57 -6.10 25.20
CA GLU A 55 -9.02 -6.20 25.32
C GLU A 55 -9.71 -5.13 24.46
N ASN A 56 -10.98 -5.37 24.12
CA ASN A 56 -11.83 -4.44 23.38
C ASN A 56 -11.19 -3.95 22.08
N VAL A 57 -10.47 -4.84 21.36
CA VAL A 57 -9.78 -4.50 20.12
C VAL A 57 -10.81 -4.18 19.02
N GLN A 58 -10.77 -2.94 18.54
CA GLN A 58 -11.57 -2.45 17.43
C GLN A 58 -10.71 -2.28 16.18
N GLU A 59 -11.34 -2.41 15.03
CA GLU A 59 -10.73 -2.18 13.73
C GLU A 59 -11.69 -1.40 12.84
N GLU A 60 -11.16 -0.35 12.22
CA GLU A 60 -11.84 0.42 11.20
C GLU A 60 -10.96 0.46 9.95
N ILE A 61 -11.51 0.08 8.79
CA ILE A 61 -10.79 0.12 7.52
C ILE A 61 -11.32 1.29 6.70
N ARG A 62 -10.41 2.20 6.31
CA ARG A 62 -10.73 3.36 5.47
C ARG A 62 -10.04 3.24 4.11
N LYS A 63 -10.68 3.78 3.08
CA LYS A 63 -10.11 3.87 1.73
C LYS A 63 -9.22 5.12 1.65
N MET A 64 -7.94 4.94 1.40
CA MET A 64 -7.00 6.02 1.11
C MET A 64 -6.84 6.14 -0.41
N PRO A 65 -7.46 7.14 -1.06
CA PRO A 65 -7.37 7.28 -2.50
C PRO A 65 -5.95 7.59 -2.95
N LEU A 66 -5.62 7.17 -4.16
CA LEU A 66 -4.41 7.54 -4.87
C LEU A 66 -4.81 8.50 -6.00
N GLY A 67 -4.42 9.77 -5.89
CA GLY A 67 -4.67 10.78 -6.92
C GLY A 67 -5.92 11.63 -6.69
N SER A 68 -6.30 12.39 -7.72
CA SER A 68 -7.31 13.45 -7.62
C SER A 68 -8.71 13.05 -8.10
N TRP A 69 -8.95 11.76 -8.36
CA TRP A 69 -10.20 11.23 -8.86
C TRP A 69 -11.41 11.33 -7.91
N PRO A 70 -11.28 11.34 -6.55
CA PRO A 70 -12.44 11.44 -5.68
C PRO A 70 -13.23 12.73 -5.92
N LYS A 71 -14.56 12.66 -5.84
CA LYS A 71 -15.43 13.86 -5.93
C LYS A 71 -15.38 14.70 -4.67
N ASP A 72 -15.28 14.06 -3.51
CA ASP A 72 -15.18 14.73 -2.22
C ASP A 72 -13.88 15.58 -2.16
N PRO A 73 -13.96 16.89 -1.85
CA PRO A 73 -12.80 17.78 -1.87
C PRO A 73 -11.68 17.35 -0.90
N LYS A 74 -12.03 16.83 0.27
CA LYS A 74 -11.07 16.40 1.29
C LYS A 74 -10.35 15.13 0.85
N LEU A 75 -11.08 14.13 0.37
CA LEU A 75 -10.48 12.90 -0.18
C LEU A 75 -9.63 13.17 -1.41
N LYS A 76 -10.02 14.14 -2.25
CA LYS A 76 -9.22 14.58 -3.40
C LYS A 76 -7.89 15.21 -2.97
N GLU A 77 -7.89 16.04 -1.94
CA GLU A 77 -6.67 16.62 -1.38
C GLU A 77 -5.76 15.55 -0.78
N ILE A 78 -6.33 14.66 0.04
CA ILE A 78 -5.63 13.50 0.60
C ILE A 78 -4.99 12.66 -0.51
N GLY A 79 -5.73 12.33 -1.56
CA GLY A 79 -5.24 11.50 -2.64
C GLY A 79 -4.11 12.15 -3.44
N LYS A 80 -4.12 13.48 -3.62
CA LYS A 80 -2.98 14.21 -4.23
C LYS A 80 -1.71 14.04 -3.41
N TYR A 81 -1.78 14.21 -2.09
CA TYR A 81 -0.63 14.03 -1.21
C TYR A 81 -0.18 12.57 -1.18
N GLN A 82 -1.12 11.63 -1.18
CA GLN A 82 -0.81 10.21 -1.22
C GLN A 82 -0.09 9.81 -2.51
N SER A 83 -0.50 10.31 -3.69
CA SER A 83 0.25 10.04 -4.94
C SER A 83 1.69 10.53 -4.89
N ILE A 84 1.97 11.65 -4.21
CA ILE A 84 3.34 12.15 -4.03
C ILE A 84 4.12 11.25 -3.08
N GLN A 85 3.49 10.82 -1.98
CA GLN A 85 4.09 9.91 -1.01
C GLN A 85 4.41 8.55 -1.65
N GLU A 86 3.49 7.99 -2.44
CA GLU A 86 3.67 6.72 -3.14
C GLU A 86 4.79 6.80 -4.17
N ALA A 87 4.86 7.89 -4.96
CA ALA A 87 5.93 8.11 -5.93
C ALA A 87 7.33 8.09 -5.27
N LYS A 88 7.45 8.70 -4.08
CA LYS A 88 8.69 8.67 -3.29
C LYS A 88 8.98 7.29 -2.71
N ALA A 89 7.95 6.58 -2.25
CA ALA A 89 8.09 5.21 -1.74
C ALA A 89 8.62 4.27 -2.84
N ILE A 90 8.09 4.39 -4.07
CA ILE A 90 8.57 3.65 -5.24
C ILE A 90 10.06 3.91 -5.47
N GLU A 91 10.49 5.17 -5.49
CA GLU A 91 11.92 5.49 -5.70
C GLU A 91 12.82 4.95 -4.58
N SER A 92 12.36 4.98 -3.33
CA SER A 92 13.15 4.57 -2.19
C SER A 92 13.27 3.05 -2.03
N TYR A 93 12.18 2.30 -2.21
CA TYR A 93 12.15 0.88 -1.87
C TYR A 93 12.45 -0.04 -3.06
N THR A 94 12.05 0.35 -4.26
CA THR A 94 12.11 -0.52 -5.44
C THR A 94 13.53 -0.97 -5.79
N PRO A 95 14.57 -0.12 -5.77
CA PRO A 95 15.92 -0.54 -6.18
C PRO A 95 16.48 -1.67 -5.29
N GLN A 96 16.36 -1.52 -3.97
CA GLN A 96 16.90 -2.50 -3.02
C GLN A 96 16.11 -3.82 -3.07
N ILE A 97 14.79 -3.73 -3.14
CA ILE A 97 13.94 -4.93 -3.15
C ILE A 97 14.04 -5.64 -4.50
N SER A 98 13.99 -4.93 -5.63
CA SER A 98 14.03 -5.56 -6.96
C SER A 98 15.39 -6.19 -7.27
N SER A 99 16.50 -5.53 -6.91
CA SER A 99 17.84 -6.09 -7.12
C SER A 99 18.09 -7.33 -6.26
N ALA A 100 17.69 -7.31 -4.98
CA ALA A 100 17.91 -8.42 -4.06
C ALA A 100 16.97 -9.62 -4.31
N VAL A 101 15.79 -9.40 -4.91
CA VAL A 101 14.70 -10.41 -4.96
C VAL A 101 14.48 -10.96 -6.36
N LEU A 102 14.66 -10.12 -7.38
CA LEU A 102 14.38 -10.44 -8.78
C LEU A 102 15.62 -10.38 -9.69
N GLY A 103 16.74 -9.84 -9.20
CA GLY A 103 18.00 -9.79 -9.95
C GLY A 103 17.97 -8.88 -11.18
N TRP A 104 17.06 -7.92 -11.22
CA TRP A 104 16.89 -6.99 -12.34
C TRP A 104 18.05 -6.00 -12.45
N SER A 105 18.35 -5.56 -13.68
CA SER A 105 19.30 -4.48 -13.93
C SER A 105 18.77 -3.13 -13.43
N GLN A 106 19.67 -2.15 -13.26
CA GLN A 106 19.27 -0.81 -12.87
C GLN A 106 18.35 -0.16 -13.92
N GLU A 107 18.62 -0.39 -15.20
CA GLU A 107 17.80 0.12 -16.31
C GLU A 107 16.38 -0.46 -16.27
N GLU A 108 16.25 -1.77 -16.04
CA GLU A 108 14.96 -2.45 -15.91
C GLU A 108 14.15 -1.86 -14.73
N ILE A 109 14.81 -1.65 -13.59
CA ILE A 109 14.21 -1.05 -12.39
C ILE A 109 13.70 0.37 -12.68
N GLN A 110 14.50 1.21 -13.35
CA GLN A 110 14.10 2.58 -13.69
C GLN A 110 12.89 2.61 -14.63
N VAL A 111 12.91 1.78 -15.68
CA VAL A 111 11.79 1.65 -16.61
C VAL A 111 10.53 1.17 -15.90
N PHE A 112 10.66 0.17 -15.02
CA PHE A 112 9.55 -0.35 -14.24
C PHE A 112 8.94 0.71 -13.32
N MET A 113 9.77 1.42 -12.54
CA MET A 113 9.32 2.51 -11.67
C MET A 113 8.61 3.61 -12.46
N ALA A 114 9.07 3.95 -13.66
CA ALA A 114 8.41 4.94 -14.51
C ALA A 114 7.00 4.48 -14.94
N LYS A 115 6.85 3.21 -15.34
CA LYS A 115 5.54 2.64 -15.69
C LYS A 115 4.57 2.65 -14.51
N VAL A 116 5.03 2.22 -13.33
CA VAL A 116 4.23 2.24 -12.09
C VAL A 116 3.76 3.66 -11.76
N LYS A 117 4.68 4.62 -11.76
CA LYS A 117 4.36 6.03 -11.45
C LYS A 117 3.39 6.63 -12.47
N ASN A 118 3.43 6.21 -13.73
CA ASN A 118 2.49 6.68 -14.75
C ASN A 118 1.07 6.17 -14.48
N GLU A 119 0.90 4.88 -14.15
CA GLU A 119 -0.41 4.32 -13.80
C GLU A 119 -1.00 4.97 -12.53
N ILE A 120 -0.17 5.19 -11.50
CA ILE A 120 -0.59 5.85 -10.25
C ILE A 120 -1.08 7.30 -10.47
N LYS A 121 -0.58 7.97 -11.51
CA LYS A 121 -0.95 9.34 -11.86
C LYS A 121 -2.11 9.43 -12.84
N ASP A 122 -2.51 8.31 -13.43
CA ASP A 122 -3.58 8.27 -14.42
C ASP A 122 -4.94 8.53 -13.73
N PRO A 123 -5.62 9.65 -14.03
CA PRO A 123 -6.88 9.98 -13.39
C PRO A 123 -8.04 9.05 -13.80
N SER A 124 -7.85 8.20 -14.81
CA SER A 124 -8.82 7.18 -15.24
C SER A 124 -8.70 5.85 -14.47
N ILE A 125 -7.69 5.74 -13.60
CA ILE A 125 -7.46 4.60 -12.72
C ILE A 125 -7.75 5.03 -11.28
N HIS A 126 -8.84 4.55 -10.71
CA HIS A 126 -9.37 5.01 -9.42
C HIS A 126 -8.82 4.20 -8.25
N LEU A 127 -7.48 4.11 -8.16
CA LEU A 127 -6.82 3.32 -7.12
C LEU A 127 -7.05 3.91 -5.72
N TYR A 128 -7.18 3.01 -4.75
CA TYR A 128 -7.03 3.29 -3.33
C TYR A 128 -6.30 2.14 -2.62
N LEU A 129 -5.79 2.43 -1.42
CA LEU A 129 -5.28 1.43 -0.50
C LEU A 129 -6.19 1.35 0.74
N PRO A 130 -6.52 0.15 1.24
CA PRO A 130 -7.16 -0.01 2.54
C PRO A 130 -6.19 0.39 3.65
N VAL A 131 -6.67 1.21 4.59
CA VAL A 131 -5.92 1.62 5.77
C VAL A 131 -6.65 1.14 7.00
N HIS A 132 -6.01 0.23 7.72
CA HIS A 132 -6.50 -0.34 8.96
C HIS A 132 -6.13 0.58 10.11
N PHE A 133 -7.15 1.07 10.83
CA PHE A 133 -7.02 1.77 12.10
C PHE A 133 -7.44 0.81 13.20
N LEU A 134 -6.51 0.45 14.07
CA LEU A 134 -6.74 -0.46 15.19
C LEU A 134 -6.47 0.22 16.52
N TRP A 135 -7.33 -0.03 17.50
CA TRP A 135 -7.12 0.39 18.87
C TRP A 135 -7.71 -0.62 19.84
N GLY A 136 -7.11 -0.73 21.01
CA GLY A 136 -7.52 -1.63 22.06
C GLY A 136 -6.91 -1.19 23.39
N ARG A 137 -7.39 -1.76 24.48
CA ARG A 137 -6.91 -1.44 25.82
C ARG A 137 -6.07 -2.60 26.34
N LYS A 138 -4.88 -2.29 26.86
CA LYS A 138 -4.15 -3.27 27.67
C LYS A 138 -4.77 -3.29 29.07
N PRO A 139 -5.13 -4.45 29.64
CA PRO A 139 -5.62 -4.53 31.02
C PRO A 139 -4.61 -3.89 31.96
N ALA A 140 -5.09 -3.08 32.90
CA ALA A 140 -4.31 -2.77 34.08
C ALA A 140 -4.28 -4.05 34.91
N SER A 141 -3.07 -4.51 35.26
CA SER A 141 -2.83 -5.74 36.03
C SER A 141 -3.75 -5.90 37.25
#